data_AF-A0A7C7R3R8-F1
#
_entry.id   AF-A0A7C7R3R8-F1
#
_cell.length_a   1.000
_cell.length_b   1.000
_cell.length_c   1.000
_cell.angle_alpha   90.00
_cell.angle_beta   90.00
_cell.angle_gamma   90.00
#
_symmetry.space_group_name_H-M   'P 1'
#
loop_
_entity.id
_entity.type
_entity.pdbx_description
1 polymer ?
#
loop_
_entity_poly.entity_id
_entity_poly.type
_entity_poly.pdbx_seq_one_letter_code
_entity_poly.pdbx_strand_id
1 'polypeptide(L)'
;QPLAQALADDDFARARKAAADLVAAAQGQPPIKHARWEREQANLARILEQMAGATDIGQLRMAFALLSDQMSVLLETFGRDEAGRVYQLHCPMAFQGRGAVWLQDKKEAANPYFGSSMRSCTDRVTPIEEPSGAAPAPQAEKTADETRK
;
A
#
# COMPACT_ATOMS: atom_id res chain seq x y z
N GLN A 1 5.00 4.54 2.44
CA GLN A 1 5.14 3.22 1.77
C GLN A 1 6.46 3.13 0.97
N PRO A 2 7.58 2.71 1.59
CA PRO A 2 8.91 2.76 0.95
C PRO A 2 9.05 1.84 -0.28
N LEU A 3 8.41 0.67 -0.26
CA LEU A 3 8.46 -0.29 -1.37
C LEU A 3 7.75 0.23 -2.63
N ALA A 4 6.48 0.61 -2.51
CA ALA A 4 5.68 1.11 -3.63
C ALA A 4 6.35 2.34 -4.28
N GLN A 5 6.90 3.24 -3.45
CA GLN A 5 7.62 4.41 -3.93
C GLN A 5 8.87 4.04 -4.72
N ALA A 6 9.69 3.11 -4.21
CA ALA A 6 10.89 2.66 -4.92
C ALA A 6 10.55 2.00 -6.27
N LEU A 7 9.47 1.21 -6.34
CA LEU A 7 8.97 0.62 -7.59
C LEU A 7 8.47 1.67 -8.59
N ALA A 8 7.79 2.71 -8.10
CA ALA A 8 7.33 3.83 -8.92
C ALA A 8 8.49 4.68 -9.46
N ASP A 9 9.64 4.67 -8.80
CA ASP A 9 10.86 5.37 -9.19
C ASP A 9 11.82 4.49 -10.02
N ASP A 10 11.40 3.28 -10.44
CA ASP A 10 12.25 2.31 -11.17
C ASP A 10 13.52 1.87 -10.42
N ASP A 11 13.56 2.05 -9.09
CA ASP A 11 14.74 1.71 -8.29
C ASP A 11 14.64 0.30 -7.71
N PHE A 12 15.15 -0.67 -8.47
CA PHE A 12 15.13 -2.08 -8.06
C PHE A 12 15.93 -2.33 -6.76
N ALA A 13 17.06 -1.66 -6.55
CA ALA A 13 17.89 -1.90 -5.37
C ALA A 13 17.18 -1.42 -4.09
N ARG A 14 16.61 -0.22 -4.12
CA ARG A 14 15.78 0.30 -3.01
C ARG A 14 14.52 -0.54 -2.82
N ALA A 15 13.86 -0.95 -3.91
CA ALA A 15 12.65 -1.76 -3.83
C ALA A 15 12.95 -3.14 -3.21
N ARG A 16 14.02 -3.82 -3.64
CA ARG A 16 14.45 -5.09 -3.06
C ARG A 16 14.78 -4.97 -1.58
N LYS A 17 15.49 -3.89 -1.19
CA LYS A 17 15.76 -3.63 0.23
C LYS A 17 14.46 -3.44 1.02
N ALA A 18 13.55 -2.60 0.54
CA ALA A 18 12.27 -2.35 1.20
C ALA A 18 11.40 -3.62 1.27
N ALA A 19 11.45 -4.48 0.25
CA ALA A 19 10.79 -5.78 0.28
C ALA A 19 11.39 -6.70 1.36
N ALA A 20 12.72 -6.76 1.49
CA ALA A 20 13.37 -7.52 2.55
C ALA A 20 13.02 -6.99 3.96
N ASP A 21 12.97 -5.67 4.12
CA ASP A 21 12.56 -5.06 5.39
C ASP A 21 11.09 -5.42 5.73
N LEU A 22 10.20 -5.46 4.73
CA LEU A 22 8.81 -5.89 4.89
C LEU A 22 8.70 -7.38 5.29
N VAL A 23 9.49 -8.25 4.66
CA VAL A 23 9.56 -9.68 5.01
C VAL A 23 9.96 -9.85 6.48
N ALA A 24 10.99 -9.13 6.92
CA ALA A 24 11.46 -9.19 8.31
C ALA A 24 10.40 -8.67 9.29
N ALA A 25 9.70 -7.57 8.95
CA ALA A 25 8.64 -7.01 9.78
C ALA A 25 7.46 -8.00 9.94
N ALA A 26 7.07 -8.69 8.87
CA ALA A 26 5.98 -9.67 8.92
C ALA A 26 6.30 -10.90 9.79
N GLN A 27 7.56 -11.35 9.79
CA GLN A 27 8.02 -12.48 10.61
C GLN A 27 8.06 -12.17 12.11
N GLY A 28 8.15 -10.88 12.49
CA GLY A 28 8.20 -10.44 13.88
C GLY A 28 6.84 -10.36 14.58
N GLN A 29 5.73 -10.56 13.86
CA GLN A 29 4.39 -10.43 14.44
C GLN A 29 3.98 -11.69 15.22
N PRO A 30 3.41 -11.54 16.43
CA PRO A 30 2.90 -12.67 17.19
C PRO A 30 1.72 -13.33 16.44
N PRO A 31 1.53 -14.65 16.58
CA PRO A 31 0.40 -15.33 15.97
C PRO A 31 -0.92 -14.81 16.57
N ILE A 32 -1.81 -14.30 15.73
CA ILE A 32 -3.17 -13.93 16.11
C ILE A 32 -4.07 -15.14 15.84
N LYS A 33 -4.61 -15.75 16.91
CA LYS A 33 -5.47 -16.93 16.82
C LYS A 33 -6.87 -16.54 16.35
N HIS A 34 -7.04 -16.48 15.05
CA HIS A 34 -8.32 -16.26 14.40
C HIS A 34 -8.30 -16.95 13.03
N ALA A 35 -9.23 -17.87 12.76
CA ALA A 35 -9.17 -18.74 11.59
C ALA A 35 -9.05 -17.96 10.26
N ARG A 36 -9.72 -16.80 10.15
CA ARG A 36 -9.58 -15.92 8.99
C ARG A 36 -8.18 -15.30 8.90
N TRP A 37 -7.62 -14.87 10.04
CA TRP A 37 -6.28 -14.26 10.08
C TRP A 37 -5.20 -15.26 9.68
N GLU A 38 -5.23 -16.47 10.22
CA GLU A 38 -4.23 -17.51 9.93
C GLU A 38 -4.17 -17.82 8.42
N ARG A 39 -5.32 -17.86 7.75
CA ARG A 39 -5.39 -18.03 6.30
C ARG A 39 -4.75 -16.87 5.54
N GLU A 40 -5.10 -15.63 5.90
CA GLU A 40 -4.53 -14.46 5.22
C GLU A 40 -3.03 -14.30 5.52
N GLN A 41 -2.57 -14.69 6.72
CA GLN A 41 -1.15 -14.73 7.07
C GLN A 41 -0.39 -15.75 6.21
N ALA A 42 -0.96 -16.93 5.96
CA ALA A 42 -0.37 -17.92 5.06
C ALA A 42 -0.32 -17.44 3.60
N ASN A 43 -1.32 -16.67 3.15
CA ASN A 43 -1.28 -16.03 1.83
C ASN A 43 -0.17 -14.99 1.75
N LEU A 44 -0.09 -14.11 2.76
CA LEU A 44 0.94 -13.08 2.86
C LEU A 44 2.34 -13.67 2.88
N ALA A 45 2.57 -14.75 3.64
CA ALA A 45 3.87 -15.43 3.71
C ALA A 45 4.35 -15.92 2.33
N ARG A 46 3.47 -16.57 1.55
CA ARG A 46 3.79 -17.03 0.19
C ARG A 46 4.11 -15.89 -0.76
N ILE A 47 3.43 -14.76 -0.63
CA ILE A 47 3.70 -13.55 -1.44
C ILE A 47 5.07 -12.99 -1.08
N LEU A 48 5.37 -12.88 0.21
CA LEU A 48 6.66 -12.40 0.71
C LEU A 48 7.83 -13.28 0.27
N GLU A 49 7.65 -14.60 0.20
CA GLU A 49 8.62 -15.53 -0.39
C GLU A 49 8.89 -15.23 -1.87
N GLN A 50 7.83 -14.97 -2.67
CA GLN A 50 7.99 -14.59 -4.08
C GLN A 50 8.73 -13.25 -4.23
N MET A 51 8.45 -12.29 -3.36
CA MET A 51 9.15 -11.00 -3.36
C MET A 51 10.63 -11.16 -3.00
N ALA A 52 10.96 -12.02 -2.04
CA ALA A 52 12.33 -12.30 -1.65
C ALA A 52 13.12 -13.01 -2.78
N GLY A 53 12.43 -13.84 -3.57
CA GLY A 53 12.99 -14.54 -4.73
C GLY A 53 13.10 -13.70 -6.00
N ALA A 54 12.55 -12.49 -6.04
CA ALA A 54 12.58 -11.64 -7.23
C ALA A 54 14.01 -11.22 -7.60
N THR A 55 14.41 -11.51 -8.83
CA THR A 55 15.76 -11.22 -9.35
C THR A 55 15.83 -9.97 -10.22
N ASP A 56 14.68 -9.45 -10.64
CA ASP A 56 14.55 -8.22 -11.41
C ASP A 56 13.31 -7.41 -10.99
N ILE A 57 13.21 -6.18 -11.49
CA ILE A 57 12.11 -5.27 -11.16
C ILE A 57 10.75 -5.75 -11.67
N GLY A 58 10.70 -6.48 -12.80
CA GLY A 58 9.47 -7.02 -13.36
C GLY A 58 8.88 -8.09 -12.45
N GLN A 59 9.70 -9.03 -12.00
CA GLN A 59 9.32 -10.06 -11.02
C GLN A 59 8.85 -9.41 -9.72
N LEU A 60 9.58 -8.40 -9.22
CA LEU A 60 9.20 -7.72 -7.99
C LEU A 60 7.88 -6.95 -8.13
N ARG A 61 7.60 -6.35 -9.31
CA ARG A 61 6.31 -5.70 -9.61
C ARG A 61 5.16 -6.70 -9.64
N MET A 62 5.37 -7.87 -10.22
CA MET A 62 4.36 -8.94 -10.22
C MET A 62 4.04 -9.40 -8.80
N ALA A 63 5.07 -9.64 -7.98
CA ALA A 63 4.87 -10.03 -6.58
C ALA A 63 4.24 -8.90 -5.75
N PHE A 64 4.59 -7.64 -6.02
CA PHE A 64 3.99 -6.47 -5.39
C PHE A 64 2.49 -6.31 -5.74
N ALA A 65 2.05 -6.70 -6.94
CA ALA A 65 0.63 -6.72 -7.27
C ALA A 65 -0.14 -7.68 -6.38
N LEU A 66 0.38 -8.90 -6.18
CA LEU A 66 -0.21 -9.88 -5.25
C LEU A 66 -0.24 -9.34 -3.81
N LEU A 67 0.84 -8.68 -3.38
CA LEU A 67 0.89 -8.03 -2.07
C LEU A 67 -0.19 -6.96 -1.95
N SER A 68 -0.39 -6.15 -2.99
CA SER A 68 -1.37 -5.07 -2.98
C SER A 68 -2.79 -5.59 -2.86
N ASP A 69 -3.13 -6.63 -3.62
CA ASP A 69 -4.43 -7.31 -3.52
C ASP A 69 -4.63 -7.92 -2.11
N GLN A 70 -3.61 -8.60 -1.58
CA GLN A 70 -3.67 -9.16 -0.23
C GLN A 70 -3.86 -8.07 0.83
N MET A 71 -3.25 -6.89 0.65
CA MET A 71 -3.38 -5.79 1.59
C MET A 71 -4.75 -5.12 1.51
N SER A 72 -5.35 -5.03 0.32
CA SER A 72 -6.75 -4.65 0.17
C SER A 72 -7.68 -5.63 0.91
N VAL A 73 -7.47 -6.94 0.76
CA VAL A 73 -8.26 -7.96 1.49
C VAL A 73 -8.11 -7.81 3.00
N LEU A 74 -6.89 -7.60 3.49
CA LEU A 74 -6.63 -7.40 4.92
C LEU A 74 -7.33 -6.15 5.45
N LEU A 75 -7.24 -5.03 4.74
CA LEU A 75 -7.92 -3.78 5.11
C LEU A 75 -9.44 -3.92 5.12
N GLU A 76 -10.02 -4.56 4.11
CA GLU A 76 -11.47 -4.78 4.04
C GLU A 76 -11.97 -5.75 5.13
N THR A 77 -11.14 -6.72 5.51
CA THR A 77 -11.53 -7.77 6.47
C THR A 77 -11.35 -7.32 7.92
N PHE A 78 -10.28 -6.61 8.22
CA PHE A 78 -9.86 -6.29 9.59
C PHE A 78 -9.88 -4.79 9.91
N GLY A 79 -10.08 -3.94 8.90
CA GLY A 79 -9.96 -2.50 9.05
C GLY A 79 -8.49 -2.05 9.14
N ARG A 80 -8.31 -0.85 9.66
CA ARG A 80 -6.99 -0.22 9.89
C ARG A 80 -6.97 0.45 11.24
N ASP A 81 -5.86 0.27 11.95
CA ASP A 81 -5.64 0.89 13.26
C ASP A 81 -4.94 2.26 13.16
N GLU A 82 -4.33 2.56 12.02
CA GLU A 82 -3.56 3.79 11.82
C GLU A 82 -4.45 4.97 11.40
N ALA A 83 -4.29 6.09 12.12
CA ALA A 83 -4.85 7.38 11.74
C ALA A 83 -4.09 7.94 10.52
N GLY A 84 -4.80 8.45 9.52
CA GLY A 84 -4.16 8.95 8.29
C GLY A 84 -5.01 8.87 7.04
N ARG A 85 -4.54 9.46 5.93
CA ARG A 85 -5.22 9.29 4.63
C ARG A 85 -4.59 8.12 3.91
N VAL A 86 -5.41 7.17 3.51
CA VAL A 86 -5.00 6.06 2.64
C VAL A 86 -5.90 6.10 1.41
N TYR A 87 -5.30 5.97 0.24
CA TYR A 87 -5.98 5.90 -1.03
C TYR A 87 -5.68 4.54 -1.67
N GLN A 88 -6.71 3.92 -2.24
CA GLN A 88 -6.58 2.83 -3.19
C GLN A 88 -6.64 3.40 -4.60
N LEU A 89 -5.59 3.17 -5.37
CA LEU A 89 -5.49 3.61 -6.76
C LEU A 89 -5.55 2.37 -7.65
N HIS A 90 -6.09 2.51 -8.84
CA HIS A 90 -6.20 1.44 -9.83
C HIS A 90 -5.65 1.90 -11.18
N CYS A 91 -4.84 1.06 -11.82
CA CYS A 91 -4.39 1.26 -13.20
C CYS A 91 -4.95 0.13 -14.06
N PRO A 92 -5.85 0.41 -15.03
CA PRO A 92 -6.50 -0.63 -15.84
C PRO A 92 -5.53 -1.30 -16.82
N MET A 93 -4.41 -0.63 -17.15
CA MET A 93 -3.44 -1.13 -18.11
C MET A 93 -2.41 -2.09 -17.50
N ALA A 94 -2.35 -2.20 -16.18
CA ALA A 94 -1.38 -3.05 -15.50
C ALA A 94 -1.49 -4.51 -15.98
N PHE A 95 -0.34 -5.14 -16.19
CA PHE A 95 -0.21 -6.55 -16.54
C PHE A 95 -1.06 -6.98 -17.75
N GLN A 96 -0.84 -6.34 -18.90
CA GLN A 96 -1.55 -6.63 -20.17
C GLN A 96 -3.06 -6.36 -20.09
N GLY A 97 -3.46 -5.28 -19.41
CA GLY A 97 -4.86 -4.89 -19.33
C GLY A 97 -5.69 -5.67 -18.31
N ARG A 98 -5.05 -6.51 -17.47
CA ARG A 98 -5.74 -7.18 -16.36
C ARG A 98 -6.17 -6.21 -15.26
N GLY A 99 -5.45 -5.08 -15.15
CA GLY A 99 -5.65 -4.13 -14.07
C GLY A 99 -4.93 -4.56 -12.79
N ALA A 100 -4.62 -3.58 -11.93
CA ALA A 100 -4.06 -3.81 -10.61
C ALA A 100 -4.32 -2.60 -9.70
N VAL A 101 -4.45 -2.85 -8.40
CA VAL A 101 -4.68 -1.84 -7.37
C VAL A 101 -3.49 -1.72 -6.44
N TRP A 102 -3.19 -0.51 -5.96
CA TRP A 102 -2.20 -0.30 -4.90
C TRP A 102 -2.68 0.73 -3.89
N LEU A 103 -2.03 0.74 -2.74
CA LEU A 103 -2.31 1.64 -1.63
C LEU A 103 -1.20 2.68 -1.49
N GLN A 104 -1.56 3.94 -1.27
CA GLN A 104 -0.62 5.02 -0.93
C GLN A 104 -1.27 6.08 -0.04
N ASP A 105 -0.45 6.94 0.55
CA ASP A 105 -0.86 8.00 1.48
C ASP A 105 -1.19 9.35 0.80
N LYS A 106 -0.97 9.44 -0.51
CA LYS A 106 -1.21 10.63 -1.34
C LYS A 106 -2.24 10.35 -2.41
N LYS A 107 -2.91 11.39 -2.90
CA LYS A 107 -3.87 11.28 -4.01
C LYS A 107 -3.15 11.22 -5.37
N GLU A 108 -2.00 11.88 -5.47
CA GLU A 108 -1.20 11.97 -6.69
C GLU A 108 -0.61 10.60 -7.04
N ALA A 109 -0.95 10.07 -8.21
CA ALA A 109 -0.55 8.75 -8.64
C ALA A 109 0.99 8.60 -8.73
N ALA A 110 1.51 7.57 -8.07
CA ALA A 110 2.87 7.08 -8.23
C ALA A 110 2.83 5.59 -8.56
N ASN A 111 2.52 5.26 -9.82
CA ASN A 111 2.23 3.90 -10.26
C ASN A 111 3.46 2.95 -10.11
N PRO A 112 3.40 1.95 -9.22
CA PRO A 112 4.52 1.05 -8.95
C PRO A 112 4.74 0.00 -10.05
N TYR A 113 3.73 -0.25 -10.90
CA TYR A 113 3.77 -1.30 -11.93
C TYR A 113 4.47 -0.86 -13.21
N PHE A 114 4.46 0.44 -13.50
CA PHE A 114 5.07 0.99 -14.71
C PHE A 114 6.19 1.99 -14.45
N GLY A 115 6.42 2.37 -13.19
CA GLY A 115 7.49 3.29 -12.84
C GLY A 115 7.34 4.65 -13.53
N SER A 116 8.46 5.21 -13.96
CA SER A 116 8.51 6.48 -14.69
C SER A 116 7.78 6.43 -16.04
N SER A 117 7.64 5.26 -16.66
CA SER A 117 7.06 5.14 -18.01
C SER A 117 5.57 5.45 -18.05
N MET A 118 4.81 5.10 -17.01
CA MET A 118 3.38 5.42 -16.90
C MET A 118 3.00 5.74 -15.45
N ARG A 119 3.75 6.66 -14.82
CA ARG A 119 3.63 7.00 -13.40
C ARG A 119 2.22 7.46 -13.00
N SER A 120 1.54 8.13 -13.91
CA SER A 120 0.19 8.68 -13.71
C SER A 120 -0.93 7.78 -14.24
N CYS A 121 -0.65 6.52 -14.63
CA CYS A 121 -1.72 5.60 -15.05
C CYS A 121 -2.63 5.31 -13.86
N THR A 122 -3.79 5.96 -13.83
CA THR A 122 -4.90 5.72 -12.90
C THR A 122 -6.22 6.09 -13.52
N ASP A 123 -7.24 5.23 -13.40
CA ASP A 123 -8.64 5.55 -13.75
C ASP A 123 -9.52 5.75 -12.51
N ARG A 124 -9.09 5.22 -11.35
CA ARG A 124 -9.80 5.31 -10.08
C ARG A 124 -8.84 5.58 -8.94
N VAL A 125 -9.26 6.51 -8.07
CA VAL A 125 -8.59 6.85 -6.80
C VAL A 125 -9.67 6.94 -5.73
N THR A 126 -9.68 5.97 -4.82
CA THR A 126 -10.71 5.83 -3.77
C THR A 126 -10.08 6.10 -2.41
N PRO A 127 -10.56 7.07 -1.62
CA PRO A 127 -10.14 7.20 -0.22
C PRO A 127 -10.67 6.00 0.59
N ILE A 128 -9.79 5.39 1.39
CA ILE A 128 -10.18 4.38 2.37
C ILE A 128 -10.48 5.11 3.67
N GLU A 129 -11.78 5.23 3.97
CA GLU A 129 -12.26 5.86 5.19
C GLU A 129 -11.80 5.08 6.43
N GLU A 130 -11.61 5.79 7.54
CA GLU A 130 -11.41 5.15 8.84
C GLU A 130 -12.71 4.46 9.27
N PRO A 131 -12.66 3.33 10.00
CA PRO A 131 -13.86 2.76 10.58
C PRO A 131 -14.52 3.82 11.48
N SER A 132 -15.72 4.27 11.08
CA SER A 132 -16.51 5.28 11.78
C SER A 132 -16.73 4.85 13.23
N GLY A 133 -15.99 5.50 14.13
CA GLY A 133 -15.93 5.15 15.56
C GLY A 133 -14.80 5.88 16.32
N ALA A 134 -13.76 6.35 15.63
CA ALA A 134 -12.80 7.28 16.21
C ALA A 134 -13.32 8.72 16.09
N ALA A 135 -13.52 9.39 17.23
CA ALA A 135 -13.87 10.81 17.27
C ALA A 135 -12.86 11.64 16.44
N PRO A 136 -13.30 12.67 15.70
CA PRO A 136 -12.39 13.48 14.91
C PRO A 136 -11.34 14.11 15.82
N ALA A 137 -10.07 13.89 15.49
CA ALA A 137 -8.96 14.62 16.11
C ALA A 137 -9.22 16.12 15.99
N PRO A 138 -9.00 16.92 17.05
CA PRO A 138 -9.32 18.33 17.04
C PRO A 138 -8.54 19.02 15.92
N GLN A 139 -9.29 19.60 14.99
CA GLN A 139 -8.72 20.46 13.97
C GLN A 139 -8.05 21.63 14.68
N ALA A 140 -6.77 21.84 14.42
CA ALA A 140 -6.05 23.02 14.90
C ALA A 140 -6.74 24.27 14.34
N GLU A 141 -7.51 24.92 15.20
CA GLU A 141 -8.17 26.18 14.96
C GLU A 141 -7.08 27.23 14.67
N LYS A 142 -7.04 27.72 13.43
CA LYS A 142 -6.21 28.88 13.08
C LYS A 142 -6.79 30.07 13.83
N THR A 143 -6.13 30.46 14.91
CA THR A 143 -6.36 31.75 15.56
C THR A 143 -5.92 32.84 14.57
N ALA A 144 -6.89 33.41 13.86
CA ALA A 144 -6.70 34.68 13.18
C ALA A 144 -6.84 35.78 14.22
N ASP A 145 -5.70 36.18 14.79
CA ASP A 145 -5.51 37.49 15.37
C ASP A 145 -5.53 38.51 14.22
N GLU A 146 -6.60 39.28 14.11
CA GLU A 146 -6.61 40.48 13.28
C GLU A 146 -7.45 41.57 13.95
N THR A 147 -6.81 42.23 14.93
CA THR A 147 -6.85 43.68 15.18
C THR A 147 -7.86 44.47 14.35
N ARG A 148 -8.94 45.00 14.97
CA ARG A 148 -9.50 46.30 14.56
C ARG A 148 -10.40 46.98 15.61
N LYS A 149 -9.93 48.18 16.01
CA LYS A 149 -10.62 49.35 16.56
C LYS A 149 -11.16 49.33 17.98
#